data_AF-A0A151I7V5-F1
#
_entry.id   AF-A0A151I7V5-F1
#
_cell.length_a   1.000
_cell.length_b   1.000
_cell.length_c   1.000
_cell.angle_alpha   90.00
_cell.angle_beta   90.00
_cell.angle_gamma   90.00
#
_symmetry.space_group_name_H-M   'P 1'
#
loop_
_entity.id
_entity.type
_entity.pdbx_description
1 polymer ?
#
loop_
_entity_poly.entity_id
_entity_poly.type
_entity_poly.pdbx_seq_one_letter_code
_entity_poly.pdbx_strand_id
1 'polypeptide(L)'
;MPKGIVRGVLVDLNVDEIKEGITWPNNPLQINHIERLKFKDRFNNLELKDSSSIKIDFLSERLSEYIYIWNTKCRVYPFINRVRKCHKCLRWGHSERFCKNKETTVCLMCGGNHNTETCNSEAIVCNNCKGCHDHFNTSCPVFKYHNIINTVRAYCNVNIYNAKSMIRSRNITDCNQVRENFKSHAYLSWFNLEEHLNNNNRNINKNLKKPPNKKHFLKPLFIRNNKDGKMITSLPHTAMKVNSDSLVPSVQSMQSPMGAMHVGDLPERGVPRPEGGA
;
A
#
# COMPACT_ATOMS: atom_id res chain seq x y z
N MET A 1 4.41 -3.44 -10.72
CA MET A 1 3.78 -3.60 -12.05
C MET A 1 2.28 -3.56 -11.85
N PRO A 2 1.59 -2.59 -12.46
CA PRO A 2 0.15 -2.45 -12.35
C PRO A 2 -0.54 -3.57 -13.14
N LYS A 3 -1.72 -3.94 -12.66
CA LYS A 3 -2.57 -4.98 -13.24
C LYS A 3 -3.92 -4.36 -13.55
N GLY A 4 -4.43 -4.61 -14.75
CA GLY A 4 -5.75 -4.17 -15.21
C GLY A 4 -6.73 -5.31 -15.33
N ILE A 5 -8.01 -5.00 -15.24
CA ILE A 5 -9.11 -5.88 -15.63
C ILE A 5 -9.98 -5.20 -16.68
N VAL A 6 -10.21 -5.89 -17.78
CA VAL A 6 -11.14 -5.47 -18.84
C VAL A 6 -12.32 -6.43 -18.80
N ARG A 7 -13.54 -5.89 -18.94
CA ARG A 7 -14.79 -6.64 -18.90
C ARG A 7 -15.53 -6.51 -20.23
N GLY A 8 -16.38 -7.48 -20.54
CA GLY A 8 -17.19 -7.46 -21.76
C GLY A 8 -16.41 -7.87 -23.01
N VAL A 9 -15.31 -8.61 -22.85
CA VAL A 9 -14.59 -9.23 -23.97
C VAL A 9 -15.35 -10.48 -24.39
N LEU A 10 -15.56 -10.66 -25.70
CA LEU A 10 -16.23 -11.84 -26.25
C LEU A 10 -15.55 -13.13 -25.76
N VAL A 11 -16.32 -14.18 -25.46
CA VAL A 11 -15.84 -15.39 -24.76
C VAL A 11 -15.20 -16.38 -25.72
N ASP A 12 -15.62 -16.37 -26.98
CA ASP A 12 -15.06 -17.11 -28.11
C ASP A 12 -13.62 -16.66 -28.46
N LEU A 13 -13.28 -15.39 -28.22
CA LEU A 13 -11.92 -14.90 -28.43
C LEU A 13 -10.92 -15.56 -27.47
N ASN A 14 -9.94 -16.26 -28.03
CA ASN A 14 -8.85 -16.84 -27.26
C ASN A 14 -7.80 -15.77 -26.86
N VAL A 15 -6.85 -16.15 -26.00
CA VAL A 15 -5.87 -15.19 -25.46
C VAL A 15 -4.95 -14.62 -26.54
N ASP A 16 -4.65 -15.37 -27.60
CA ASP A 16 -3.75 -14.93 -28.66
C ASP A 16 -4.45 -14.01 -29.66
N GLU A 17 -5.70 -14.31 -30.02
CA GLU A 17 -6.57 -13.40 -30.78
C GLU A 17 -6.79 -12.07 -30.05
N ILE A 18 -6.94 -12.12 -28.72
CA ILE A 18 -7.02 -10.90 -27.92
C ILE A 18 -5.72 -10.11 -28.02
N LYS A 19 -4.55 -10.75 -27.89
CA LYS A 19 -3.25 -10.05 -27.99
C LYS A 19 -3.06 -9.41 -29.36
N GLU A 20 -3.41 -10.11 -30.43
CA GLU A 20 -3.31 -9.62 -31.80
C GLU A 20 -4.23 -8.42 -32.05
N GLY A 21 -5.47 -8.49 -31.56
CA GLY A 21 -6.44 -7.41 -31.72
C GLY A 21 -6.22 -6.18 -30.84
N ILE A 22 -5.24 -6.21 -29.92
CA ILE A 22 -5.01 -5.11 -28.99
C ILE A 22 -4.28 -3.95 -29.66
N THR A 23 -4.90 -2.77 -29.62
CA THR A 23 -4.31 -1.51 -30.09
C THR A 23 -4.47 -0.39 -29.05
N TRP A 24 -3.62 0.64 -29.15
CA TRP A 24 -3.55 1.75 -28.18
C TRP A 24 -3.67 3.10 -28.88
N PRO A 25 -4.29 4.08 -28.22
CA PRO A 25 -4.39 5.42 -28.79
C PRO A 25 -3.06 6.20 -28.80
N ASN A 26 -2.02 5.86 -28.01
CA ASN A 26 -0.66 6.47 -28.05
C ASN A 26 0.36 5.69 -27.17
N ASN A 27 1.60 5.50 -27.66
CA ASN A 27 2.77 4.77 -27.07
C ASN A 27 2.55 3.25 -26.79
N PRO A 28 3.57 2.37 -26.94
CA PRO A 28 3.40 0.94 -26.74
C PRO A 28 3.42 0.66 -25.23
N LEU A 29 2.24 0.61 -24.62
CA LEU A 29 2.10 -0.07 -23.34
C LEU A 29 2.42 -1.53 -23.58
N GLN A 30 3.61 -1.94 -23.15
CA GLN A 30 4.03 -3.33 -23.32
C GLN A 30 3.25 -4.20 -22.34
N ILE A 31 2.54 -5.19 -22.89
CA ILE A 31 1.89 -6.24 -22.11
C ILE A 31 2.96 -7.20 -21.64
N ASN A 32 2.98 -7.49 -20.33
CA ASN A 32 3.74 -8.62 -19.81
C ASN A 32 2.98 -9.93 -20.05
N HIS A 33 1.68 -9.93 -19.71
CA HIS A 33 0.86 -11.13 -19.72
C HIS A 33 -0.63 -10.80 -19.80
N ILE A 34 -1.40 -11.63 -20.50
CA ILE A 34 -2.86 -11.61 -20.51
C ILE A 34 -3.39 -12.95 -20.01
N GLU A 35 -4.39 -12.89 -19.14
CA GLU A 35 -5.07 -14.06 -18.61
C GLU A 35 -6.59 -13.86 -18.70
N ARG A 36 -7.29 -14.78 -19.34
CA ARG A 36 -8.75 -14.81 -19.25
C ARG A 36 -9.17 -15.33 -17.87
N LEU A 37 -10.00 -14.56 -17.18
CA LEU A 37 -10.50 -14.95 -15.87
C LEU A 37 -11.56 -16.05 -16.03
N LYS A 38 -11.55 -17.01 -15.12
CA LYS A 38 -12.52 -18.09 -15.07
C LYS A 38 -13.43 -17.96 -13.85
N PHE A 39 -14.62 -18.51 -13.94
CA PHE A 39 -15.54 -18.65 -12.82
C PHE A 39 -16.02 -20.10 -12.70
N LYS A 40 -16.47 -20.49 -11.51
CA LYS A 40 -17.08 -21.80 -11.29
C LYS A 40 -18.57 -21.71 -11.56
N ASP A 41 -19.07 -22.56 -12.45
CA ASP A 41 -20.49 -22.64 -12.77
C ASP A 41 -21.26 -23.32 -11.62
N ARG A 42 -22.07 -22.54 -10.91
CA ARG A 42 -22.86 -23.06 -9.78
C ARG A 42 -23.98 -24.00 -10.20
N PHE A 43 -24.36 -23.99 -11.47
CA PHE A 43 -25.43 -24.84 -12.00
C PHE A 43 -24.89 -26.12 -12.63
N ASN A 44 -23.63 -26.15 -13.04
CA ASN A 44 -23.00 -27.30 -13.69
C ASN A 44 -21.78 -27.80 -12.90
N ASN A 45 -22.00 -28.51 -11.79
CA ASN A 45 -20.96 -29.20 -11.02
C ASN A 45 -19.72 -28.36 -10.65
N LEU A 46 -19.84 -27.04 -10.52
CA LEU A 46 -18.72 -26.13 -10.24
C LEU A 46 -17.60 -26.15 -11.30
N GLU A 47 -17.95 -26.52 -12.54
CA GLU A 47 -17.05 -26.53 -13.69
C GLU A 47 -16.45 -25.14 -13.93
N LEU A 48 -15.15 -25.08 -14.26
CA LEU A 48 -14.46 -23.83 -14.54
C LEU A 48 -14.75 -23.37 -15.97
N LYS A 49 -15.50 -22.28 -16.11
CA LYS A 49 -15.83 -21.67 -17.39
C LYS A 49 -15.15 -20.31 -17.56
N ASP A 50 -14.87 -19.98 -18.82
CA ASP A 50 -14.28 -18.71 -19.20
C ASP A 50 -15.27 -17.55 -18.98
N SER A 51 -14.76 -16.46 -18.41
CA SER A 51 -15.52 -15.23 -18.21
C SER A 51 -15.28 -14.27 -19.38
N SER A 52 -16.19 -13.31 -19.55
CA SER A 52 -16.00 -12.13 -20.42
C SER A 52 -14.99 -11.12 -19.87
N SER A 53 -14.28 -11.47 -18.79
CA SER A 53 -13.29 -10.60 -18.15
C SER A 53 -11.88 -11.13 -18.36
N ILE A 54 -10.96 -10.25 -18.73
CA ILE A 54 -9.54 -10.54 -18.85
C ILE A 54 -8.73 -9.70 -17.86
N LYS A 55 -7.62 -10.26 -17.38
CA LYS A 55 -6.63 -9.57 -16.58
C LYS A 55 -5.39 -9.33 -17.43
N ILE A 56 -4.87 -8.11 -17.37
CA ILE A 56 -3.70 -7.68 -18.13
C ILE A 56 -2.64 -7.23 -17.13
N ASP A 57 -1.45 -7.83 -17.21
CA ASP A 57 -0.27 -7.39 -16.48
C ASP A 57 0.54 -6.47 -17.40
N PHE A 58 0.79 -5.24 -16.95
CA PHE A 58 1.50 -4.23 -17.75
C PHE A 58 2.98 -4.16 -17.35
N LEU A 59 3.87 -4.02 -18.33
CA LEU A 59 5.30 -3.74 -18.10
C LEU A 59 5.54 -2.28 -17.69
N SER A 60 4.62 -1.38 -18.02
CA SER A 60 4.67 0.03 -17.66
C SER A 60 4.47 0.28 -16.17
N GLU A 61 4.89 1.45 -15.69
CA GLU A 61 4.58 1.91 -14.33
C GLU A 61 3.11 2.37 -14.16
N ARG A 62 2.39 2.53 -15.28
CA ARG A 62 1.05 3.12 -15.36
C ARG A 62 0.07 2.18 -16.06
N LEU A 63 -1.23 2.38 -15.84
CA LEU A 63 -2.32 1.58 -16.41
C LEU A 63 -3.07 2.41 -17.46
N SER A 64 -3.27 1.88 -18.67
CA SER A 64 -4.13 2.58 -19.63
C SER A 64 -5.54 2.74 -19.08
N GLU A 65 -6.22 3.87 -19.34
CA GLU A 65 -7.65 3.99 -19.02
C GLU A 65 -8.51 3.15 -19.96
N TYR A 66 -8.10 3.07 -21.22
CA TYR A 66 -8.76 2.28 -22.24
C TYR A 66 -7.74 1.57 -23.11
N ILE A 67 -8.11 0.40 -23.61
CA ILE A 67 -7.45 -0.27 -24.72
C ILE A 67 -8.49 -0.49 -25.81
N TYR A 68 -8.05 -0.78 -27.02
CA TYR A 68 -8.93 -1.24 -28.08
C TYR A 68 -8.66 -2.72 -28.29
N ILE A 69 -9.72 -3.53 -28.38
CA ILE A 69 -9.64 -4.94 -28.79
C ILE A 69 -10.48 -5.04 -30.06
N TRP A 70 -9.86 -5.33 -31.20
CA TRP A 70 -10.53 -5.35 -32.51
C TRP A 70 -11.39 -4.10 -32.73
N ASN A 71 -10.76 -2.92 -32.56
CA ASN A 71 -11.36 -1.58 -32.66
C ASN A 71 -12.48 -1.26 -31.66
N THR A 72 -12.80 -2.17 -30.73
CA THR A 72 -13.76 -1.92 -29.66
C THR A 72 -13.06 -1.26 -28.47
N LYS A 73 -13.53 -0.06 -28.09
CA LYS A 73 -12.98 0.67 -26.93
C LYS A 73 -13.36 -0.03 -25.62
N CYS A 74 -12.37 -0.57 -24.93
CA CYS A 74 -12.55 -1.30 -23.69
C CYS A 74 -11.94 -0.53 -22.51
N ARG A 75 -12.75 -0.25 -21.48
CA ARG A 75 -12.25 0.36 -20.24
C ARG A 75 -11.44 -0.65 -19.45
N VAL A 76 -10.24 -0.25 -19.04
CA VAL A 76 -9.41 -1.01 -18.11
C VAL A 76 -9.73 -0.51 -16.70
N TYR A 77 -9.99 -1.40 -15.75
CA TYR A 77 -10.15 -1.13 -14.32
C TYR A 77 -8.91 -1.60 -13.55
N PRO A 78 -8.53 -1.05 -12.39
CA PRO A 78 -7.39 -1.58 -11.66
C PRO A 78 -7.76 -2.95 -11.07
N PHE A 79 -6.88 -3.94 -11.23
CA PHE A 79 -7.12 -5.27 -10.68
C PHE A 79 -6.82 -5.29 -9.18
N ILE A 80 -7.88 -5.39 -8.37
CA ILE A 80 -7.79 -5.49 -6.92
C ILE A 80 -7.55 -6.95 -6.54
N ASN A 81 -6.39 -7.22 -5.95
CA ASN A 81 -6.09 -8.55 -5.44
C ASN A 81 -7.09 -8.95 -4.34
N ARG A 82 -7.55 -10.21 -4.37
CA ARG A 82 -8.34 -10.78 -3.28
C ARG A 82 -7.54 -10.71 -1.97
N VAL A 83 -8.24 -10.41 -0.87
CA VAL A 83 -7.62 -10.48 0.46
C VAL A 83 -7.25 -11.93 0.73
N ARG A 84 -5.96 -12.18 0.94
CA ARG A 84 -5.46 -13.53 1.21
C ARG A 84 -5.76 -13.91 2.65
N LYS A 85 -6.21 -15.14 2.86
CA LYS A 85 -6.28 -15.76 4.17
C LYS A 85 -5.14 -16.75 4.30
N CYS A 86 -4.46 -16.74 5.43
CA CYS A 86 -3.45 -17.75 5.73
C CYS A 86 -4.16 -19.04 6.15
N HIS A 87 -3.86 -20.16 5.50
CA HIS A 87 -4.48 -21.45 5.83
C HIS A 87 -3.89 -22.08 7.11
N LYS A 88 -2.69 -21.65 7.53
CA LYS A 88 -2.09 -22.06 8.82
C LYS A 88 -2.68 -21.33 10.02
N CYS A 89 -2.70 -19.99 10.00
CA CYS A 89 -3.07 -19.20 11.19
C CYS A 89 -4.46 -18.54 11.09
N LEU A 90 -5.16 -18.71 9.97
CA LEU A 90 -6.48 -18.13 9.67
C LEU A 90 -6.56 -16.58 9.70
N ARG A 91 -5.41 -15.90 9.74
CA ARG A 91 -5.32 -14.44 9.69
C ARG A 91 -5.33 -13.92 8.26
N TRP A 92 -5.87 -12.73 8.08
CA TRP A 92 -5.88 -12.05 6.78
C TRP A 92 -4.51 -11.43 6.44
N GLY A 93 -4.29 -11.15 5.15
CA GLY A 93 -3.19 -10.32 4.67
C GLY A 93 -1.92 -11.04 4.22
N HIS A 94 -1.80 -12.35 4.45
CA HIS A 94 -0.65 -13.14 3.99
C HIS A 94 -1.06 -14.57 3.61
N SER A 95 -0.22 -15.23 2.81
CA SER A 95 -0.36 -16.65 2.51
C SER A 95 0.44 -17.49 3.48
N GLU A 96 0.11 -18.78 3.52
CA GLU A 96 0.77 -19.80 4.33
C GLU A 96 2.30 -19.80 4.22
N ARG A 97 2.85 -19.64 3.01
CA ARG A 97 4.30 -19.56 2.76
C ARG A 97 5.01 -18.43 3.52
N PHE A 98 4.31 -17.33 3.82
CA PHE A 98 4.86 -16.18 4.54
C PHE A 98 4.35 -16.12 5.99
N CYS A 99 3.71 -17.18 6.46
CA CYS A 99 3.23 -17.27 7.83
C CYS A 99 4.42 -17.43 8.78
N LYS A 100 4.53 -16.51 9.73
CA LYS A 100 5.51 -16.62 10.83
C LYS A 100 4.99 -17.44 12.01
N ASN A 101 3.71 -17.83 12.00
CA ASN A 101 3.19 -18.67 13.06
C ASN A 101 3.81 -20.07 12.96
N LYS A 102 4.38 -20.53 14.06
CA LYS A 102 4.98 -21.87 14.17
C LYS A 102 3.89 -22.94 14.40
N GLU A 103 2.76 -22.54 14.98
CA GLU A 103 1.62 -23.42 15.22
C GLU A 103 0.90 -23.74 13.91
N THR A 104 0.58 -25.02 13.73
CA THR A 104 -0.07 -25.55 12.53
C THR A 104 -1.57 -25.74 12.70
N THR A 105 -2.08 -25.75 13.93
CA THR A 105 -3.47 -26.02 14.26
C THR A 105 -4.13 -24.80 14.89
N VAL A 106 -5.11 -24.21 14.19
CA VAL A 106 -5.99 -23.17 14.73
C VAL A 106 -7.43 -23.66 14.61
N CYS A 107 -8.11 -23.75 15.75
CA CYS A 107 -9.50 -24.13 15.83
C CYS A 107 -10.40 -23.13 15.09
N LEU A 108 -11.29 -23.63 14.24
CA LEU A 108 -12.24 -22.82 13.45
C LEU A 108 -13.44 -22.30 14.28
N MET A 109 -13.62 -22.78 15.51
CA MET A 109 -14.65 -22.32 16.43
C MET A 109 -14.13 -21.17 17.30
N CYS A 110 -13.08 -21.40 18.09
CA CYS A 110 -12.60 -20.42 19.07
C CYS A 110 -11.26 -19.76 18.73
N GLY A 111 -10.58 -20.20 17.68
CA GLY A 111 -9.24 -19.69 17.32
C GLY A 111 -8.11 -20.15 18.23
N GLY A 112 -8.34 -21.13 19.11
CA GLY A 112 -7.33 -21.74 19.98
C GLY A 112 -6.43 -22.75 19.27
N ASN A 113 -5.35 -23.18 19.94
CA ASN A 113 -4.40 -24.16 19.41
C ASN A 113 -4.84 -25.60 19.72
N HIS A 114 -5.84 -26.09 19.00
CA HIS A 114 -6.33 -27.48 19.04
C HIS A 114 -7.13 -27.78 17.76
N ASN A 115 -7.49 -29.05 17.55
CA ASN A 115 -8.36 -29.44 16.45
C ASN A 115 -9.80 -28.93 16.70
N THR A 116 -10.45 -28.43 15.66
CA THR A 116 -11.83 -27.93 15.73
C THR A 116 -12.81 -28.98 16.27
N GLU A 117 -12.60 -30.25 15.93
CA GLU A 117 -13.46 -31.37 16.34
C GLU A 117 -13.46 -31.63 17.86
N THR A 118 -12.36 -31.30 18.54
CA THR A 118 -12.22 -31.47 19.99
C THR A 118 -12.50 -30.17 20.75
N CYS A 119 -13.15 -29.20 20.11
CA CYS A 119 -13.40 -27.90 20.69
C CYS A 119 -14.68 -27.91 21.54
N ASN A 120 -14.57 -27.51 22.81
CA ASN A 120 -15.71 -27.39 23.73
C ASN A 120 -16.36 -25.99 23.69
N SER A 121 -16.02 -25.14 22.71
CA SER A 121 -16.57 -23.79 22.63
C SER A 121 -17.94 -23.79 21.98
N GLU A 122 -18.91 -23.17 22.64
CA GLU A 122 -20.30 -23.08 22.18
C GLU A 122 -20.52 -21.97 21.12
N ALA A 123 -19.58 -21.04 20.99
CA ALA A 123 -19.68 -19.89 20.09
C ALA A 123 -18.51 -19.79 19.12
N ILE A 124 -18.81 -19.35 17.90
CA ILE A 124 -17.81 -19.04 16.88
C ILE A 124 -17.22 -17.65 17.14
N VAL A 125 -15.90 -17.58 17.31
CA VAL A 125 -15.15 -16.35 17.60
C VAL A 125 -14.06 -16.14 16.55
N CYS A 126 -14.14 -15.01 15.86
CA CYS A 126 -13.16 -14.68 14.83
C CYS A 126 -11.77 -14.41 15.44
N ASN A 127 -10.75 -15.18 15.05
CA ASN A 127 -9.38 -14.93 15.52
C ASN A 127 -8.81 -13.54 15.12
N ASN A 128 -9.39 -12.87 14.11
CA ASN A 128 -8.90 -11.59 13.61
C ASN A 128 -9.43 -10.39 14.41
N CYS A 129 -10.74 -10.33 14.67
CA CYS A 129 -11.39 -9.20 15.35
C CYS A 129 -12.06 -9.56 16.68
N LYS A 130 -12.06 -10.84 17.06
CA LYS A 130 -12.73 -11.40 18.24
C LYS A 130 -14.27 -11.25 18.24
N GLY A 131 -14.87 -10.96 17.09
CA GLY A 131 -16.33 -10.88 16.92
C GLY A 131 -17.00 -12.25 16.74
N CYS A 132 -18.32 -12.29 16.97
CA CYS A 132 -19.17 -13.49 16.86
C CYS A 132 -19.51 -13.81 15.39
N HIS A 133 -18.52 -14.25 14.63
CA HIS A 133 -18.71 -14.70 13.24
C HIS A 133 -17.57 -15.63 12.82
N ASP A 134 -17.80 -16.40 11.75
CA ASP A 134 -16.80 -17.32 11.21
C ASP A 134 -15.54 -16.59 10.70
N HIS A 135 -14.44 -17.32 10.60
CA HIS A 135 -13.15 -16.75 10.21
C HIS A 135 -13.10 -16.27 8.73
N PHE A 136 -14.03 -16.67 7.87
CA PHE A 136 -14.10 -16.36 6.43
C PHE A 136 -15.07 -15.21 6.12
N ASN A 137 -15.86 -14.76 7.10
CA ASN A 137 -16.84 -13.71 6.95
C ASN A 137 -16.20 -12.39 6.47
N THR A 138 -16.68 -11.89 5.34
CA THR A 138 -16.20 -10.66 4.69
C THR A 138 -16.69 -9.39 5.38
N SER A 139 -17.64 -9.49 6.30
CA SER A 139 -18.07 -8.39 7.15
C SER A 139 -17.06 -8.05 8.24
N CYS A 140 -16.09 -8.94 8.50
CA CYS A 140 -15.01 -8.74 9.46
C CYS A 140 -14.27 -7.40 9.22
N PRO A 141 -14.09 -6.54 10.23
CA PRO A 141 -13.41 -5.25 10.06
C PRO A 141 -11.95 -5.41 9.61
N VAL A 142 -11.27 -6.47 10.04
CA VAL A 142 -9.89 -6.77 9.63
C VAL A 142 -9.83 -7.16 8.15
N PHE A 143 -10.82 -7.93 7.66
CA PHE A 143 -10.94 -8.22 6.23
C PHE A 143 -11.14 -6.94 5.43
N LYS A 144 -12.08 -6.08 5.86
CA LYS A 144 -12.36 -4.79 5.21
C LYS A 144 -11.10 -3.92 5.13
N TYR A 145 -10.34 -3.82 6.21
CA TYR A 145 -9.07 -3.09 6.23
C TYR A 145 -8.05 -3.63 5.21
N HIS A 146 -7.86 -4.94 5.14
CA HIS A 146 -6.97 -5.53 4.12
C HIS A 146 -7.50 -5.34 2.69
N ASN A 147 -8.82 -5.29 2.51
CA ASN A 147 -9.44 -5.00 1.23
C ASN A 147 -9.16 -3.55 0.79
N ILE A 148 -9.23 -2.59 1.72
CA ILE A 148 -8.85 -1.19 1.48
C ILE A 148 -7.37 -1.11 1.10
N ILE A 149 -6.48 -1.80 1.83
CA ILE A 149 -5.05 -1.88 1.48
C ILE A 149 -4.87 -2.36 0.04
N ASN A 150 -5.51 -3.47 -0.34
CA ASN A 150 -5.38 -4.00 -1.70
C ASN A 150 -5.96 -3.05 -2.75
N THR A 151 -7.03 -2.32 -2.42
CA THR A 151 -7.62 -1.31 -3.29
C THR A 151 -6.67 -0.13 -3.50
N VAL A 152 -6.09 0.42 -2.43
CA VAL A 152 -5.08 1.51 -2.53
C VAL A 152 -3.87 1.05 -3.33
N ARG A 153 -3.38 -0.18 -3.09
CA ARG A 153 -2.27 -0.74 -3.87
C ARG A 153 -2.59 -0.83 -5.36
N ALA A 154 -3.81 -1.25 -5.72
CA ALA A 154 -4.23 -1.35 -7.12
C ALA A 154 -4.38 0.04 -7.77
N TYR A 155 -4.95 1.02 -7.07
CA TYR A 155 -5.21 2.36 -7.61
C TYR A 155 -3.97 3.24 -7.68
N CYS A 156 -3.03 3.08 -6.76
CA CYS A 156 -1.83 3.93 -6.64
C CYS A 156 -0.54 3.23 -7.08
N ASN A 157 -0.58 1.94 -7.41
CA ASN A 157 0.60 1.12 -7.75
C ASN A 157 1.74 1.21 -6.69
N VAL A 158 1.36 1.15 -5.40
CA VAL A 158 2.31 1.25 -4.29
C VAL A 158 2.48 -0.06 -3.51
N ASN A 159 3.59 -0.17 -2.77
CA ASN A 159 3.79 -1.26 -1.83
C ASN A 159 2.84 -1.17 -0.61
N ILE A 160 2.81 -2.21 0.22
CA ILE A 160 1.91 -2.29 1.38
C ILE A 160 2.19 -1.22 2.44
N TYR A 161 3.44 -0.82 2.62
CA TYR A 161 3.83 0.19 3.62
C TYR A 161 3.28 1.57 3.22
N ASN A 162 3.53 1.99 1.99
CA ASN A 162 3.02 3.24 1.44
C ASN A 162 1.48 3.25 1.41
N ALA A 163 0.84 2.12 1.08
CA ALA A 163 -0.62 2.00 1.12
C ALA A 163 -1.19 2.26 2.53
N LYS A 164 -0.60 1.66 3.58
CA LYS A 164 -1.01 1.90 4.97
C LYS A 164 -0.81 3.35 5.39
N SER A 165 0.28 3.97 4.98
CA SER A 165 0.55 5.39 5.23
C SER A 165 -0.50 6.29 4.57
N MET A 166 -0.88 6.01 3.32
CA MET A 166 -1.95 6.71 2.61
C MET A 166 -3.32 6.56 3.30
N ILE A 167 -3.65 5.36 3.77
CA ILE A 167 -4.90 5.10 4.51
C ILE A 167 -4.95 5.93 5.79
N ARG A 168 -3.87 5.95 6.57
CA ARG A 168 -3.79 6.72 7.82
C ARG A 168 -3.84 8.23 7.56
N SER A 169 -3.05 8.73 6.62
CA SER A 169 -2.94 10.17 6.34
C SER A 169 -4.22 10.78 5.76
N ARG A 170 -5.00 10.01 5.00
CA ARG A 170 -6.25 10.47 4.37
C ARG A 170 -7.51 9.95 5.07
N ASN A 171 -7.36 9.31 6.24
CA ASN A 171 -8.43 8.72 7.04
C ASN A 171 -9.41 7.87 6.21
N ILE A 172 -8.87 6.96 5.39
CA ILE A 172 -9.68 6.12 4.49
C ILE A 172 -10.33 4.98 5.28
N THR A 173 -11.65 4.91 5.25
CA THR A 173 -12.47 3.92 5.97
C THR A 173 -13.17 2.92 5.06
N ASP A 174 -13.29 3.20 3.75
CA ASP A 174 -13.94 2.30 2.80
C ASP A 174 -13.27 2.33 1.41
N CYS A 175 -13.48 1.26 0.64
CA CYS A 175 -12.98 1.14 -0.73
C CYS A 175 -13.61 2.18 -1.67
N ASN A 176 -14.83 2.65 -1.46
CA ASN A 176 -15.44 3.68 -2.33
C ASN A 176 -14.67 5.00 -2.25
N GLN A 177 -14.26 5.41 -1.06
CA GLN A 177 -13.40 6.58 -0.88
C GLN A 177 -12.08 6.43 -1.66
N VAL A 178 -11.53 5.21 -1.78
CA VAL A 178 -10.34 5.00 -2.62
C VAL A 178 -10.66 5.24 -4.09
N ARG A 179 -11.81 4.79 -4.58
CA ARG A 179 -12.22 4.97 -5.98
C ARG A 179 -12.48 6.43 -6.34
N GLU A 180 -13.00 7.21 -5.39
CA GLU A 180 -13.31 8.63 -5.53
C GLU A 180 -12.05 9.51 -5.37
N ASN A 181 -11.30 9.29 -4.29
CA ASN A 181 -10.12 10.10 -3.94
C ASN A 181 -8.93 9.84 -4.86
N PHE A 182 -8.86 8.64 -5.43
CA PHE A 182 -7.85 8.28 -6.41
C PHE A 182 -8.58 7.99 -7.72
N LYS A 183 -8.69 8.99 -8.60
CA LYS A 183 -8.64 8.69 -10.03
C LYS A 183 -7.33 7.94 -10.20
N SER A 184 -7.37 6.64 -10.50
CA SER A 184 -6.19 5.78 -10.29
C SER A 184 -4.95 6.50 -10.81
N HIS A 185 -3.91 6.62 -10.00
CA HIS A 185 -2.67 7.25 -10.47
C HIS A 185 -2.08 6.48 -11.66
N ALA A 186 -2.55 5.23 -11.82
CA ALA A 186 -2.34 4.42 -12.99
C ALA A 186 -3.00 5.04 -14.25
N TYR A 187 -4.18 5.66 -14.16
CA TYR A 187 -4.92 6.35 -15.24
C TYR A 187 -4.53 7.79 -15.52
N LEU A 188 -3.73 8.44 -14.65
CA LEU A 188 -3.39 9.85 -14.85
C LEU A 188 -2.83 10.03 -16.26
N SER A 189 -3.70 10.56 -17.11
CA SER A 189 -3.49 10.77 -18.51
C SER A 189 -2.28 11.67 -18.66
N TRP A 190 -1.53 11.46 -19.73
CA TRP A 190 -0.39 12.29 -20.12
C TRP A 190 -0.72 13.78 -20.36
N PHE A 191 -1.93 14.24 -20.02
CA PHE A 191 -2.33 15.62 -20.24
C PHE A 191 -2.02 16.57 -19.09
N ASN A 192 -1.83 16.15 -17.83
CA ASN A 192 -1.64 17.10 -16.69
C ASN A 192 -0.72 16.58 -15.57
N LEU A 193 0.42 15.99 -15.91
CA LEU A 193 1.37 15.47 -14.91
C LEU A 193 1.98 16.58 -14.04
N GLU A 194 2.36 17.71 -14.65
CA GLU A 194 2.96 18.85 -13.93
C GLU A 194 1.97 19.52 -12.99
N GLU A 195 0.71 19.66 -13.41
CA GLU A 195 -0.33 20.32 -12.63
C GLU A 195 -0.70 19.52 -11.37
N HIS A 196 -0.71 18.18 -11.45
CA HIS A 196 -1.02 17.33 -10.30
C HIS A 196 0.13 17.22 -9.30
N LEU A 197 1.39 17.19 -9.77
CA LEU A 197 2.56 17.29 -8.89
C LEU A 197 2.61 18.65 -8.20
N ASN A 198 2.32 19.73 -8.94
CA ASN A 198 2.27 21.09 -8.39
C ASN A 198 1.10 21.29 -7.40
N ASN A 199 -0.07 20.70 -7.64
CA ASN A 199 -1.21 20.79 -6.73
C ASN A 199 -1.04 19.93 -5.46
N ASN A 200 -0.40 18.77 -5.56
CA ASN A 200 -0.04 17.98 -4.38
C ASN A 200 1.02 18.69 -3.51
N ASN A 201 2.01 19.35 -4.13
CA ASN A 201 3.00 20.16 -3.40
C ASN A 201 2.38 21.41 -2.74
N ARG A 202 1.37 22.04 -3.37
CA ARG A 202 0.62 23.16 -2.76
C ARG A 202 -0.20 22.77 -1.54
N ASN A 203 -0.70 21.53 -1.47
CA ASN A 203 -1.48 21.05 -0.33
C ASN A 203 -0.61 20.51 0.82
N ILE A 204 0.62 20.05 0.54
CA ILE A 204 1.60 19.67 1.58
C ILE A 204 2.20 20.92 2.25
N ASN A 205 2.45 21.98 1.48
CA ASN A 205 3.07 23.22 1.99
C ASN A 205 2.14 24.17 2.76
N LYS A 206 0.84 23.86 2.87
CA LYS A 206 -0.09 24.68 3.69
C LYS A 206 -0.02 24.38 5.18
N ASN A 207 0.63 23.29 5.60
CA ASN A 207 0.70 22.88 7.01
C ASN A 207 2.12 22.73 7.59
N LEU A 208 3.15 23.22 6.90
CA LEU A 208 4.49 23.35 7.47
C LEU A 208 4.75 24.82 7.78
N LYS A 209 4.71 25.18 9.07
CA LYS A 209 5.32 26.43 9.55
C LYS A 209 6.77 26.42 9.07
N LYS A 210 7.15 27.41 8.26
CA LYS A 210 8.50 27.53 7.69
C LYS A 210 9.53 27.44 8.83
N PRO A 211 10.51 26.52 8.77
CA PRO A 211 11.63 26.56 9.70
C PRO A 211 12.48 27.81 9.44
N PRO A 212 13.13 28.37 10.47
CA PRO A 212 13.94 29.57 10.32
C PRO A 212 15.15 29.30 9.44
N ASN A 213 15.40 30.25 8.55
CA ASN A 213 16.48 30.31 7.57
C ASN A 213 17.84 29.96 8.18
N LYS A 214 18.52 28.93 7.66
CA LYS A 214 19.99 28.90 7.62
C LYS A 214 20.47 28.55 6.22
N LYS A 215 21.01 29.58 5.58
CA LYS A 215 21.89 29.48 4.41
C LYS A 215 23.07 28.60 4.78
N HIS A 216 23.44 27.66 3.91
CA HIS A 216 24.81 27.38 3.46
C HIS A 216 24.76 26.20 2.48
N PHE A 217 24.67 26.53 1.19
CA PHE A 217 24.99 25.60 0.11
C PHE A 217 26.51 25.39 0.09
N LEU A 218 26.98 24.18 0.32
CA LEU A 218 28.29 23.75 -0.18
C LEU A 218 28.06 23.07 -1.53
N LYS A 219 28.62 23.68 -2.59
CA LYS A 219 28.64 23.12 -3.95
C LYS A 219 29.56 21.88 -3.97
N PRO A 220 29.25 20.84 -4.77
CA PRO A 220 30.16 19.72 -4.96
C PRO A 220 31.38 20.13 -5.80
N LEU A 221 32.58 19.87 -5.28
CA LEU A 221 33.85 20.01 -5.97
C LEU A 221 34.06 18.79 -6.89
N PHE A 222 34.13 19.03 -8.20
CA PHE A 222 34.72 18.10 -9.16
C PHE A 222 36.24 18.10 -8.96
N ILE A 223 36.82 16.92 -8.73
CA ILE A 223 38.28 16.73 -8.75
C ILE A 223 38.63 15.82 -9.92
N ARG A 224 39.22 16.43 -10.96
CA ARG A 224 40.17 15.80 -11.88
C ARG A 224 41.56 16.16 -11.36
N ASN A 225 42.38 15.17 -11.03
CA ASN A 225 43.80 15.39 -10.82
C ASN A 225 44.57 14.95 -12.07
N ASN A 226 45.41 15.83 -12.59
CA ASN A 226 46.77 15.45 -12.91
C ASN A 226 47.74 16.62 -12.73
N LYS A 227 48.76 16.33 -11.92
CA LYS A 227 50.18 16.73 -11.97
C LYS A 227 50.59 18.20 -11.81
N ASP A 228 51.62 18.30 -10.96
CA ASP A 228 52.65 19.34 -10.84
C ASP A 228 52.39 20.51 -9.89
N GLY A 229 53.24 20.58 -8.86
CA GLY A 229 53.00 21.32 -7.63
C GLY A 229 53.73 22.64 -7.47
N LYS A 230 53.34 23.37 -6.42
CA LYS A 230 54.18 24.17 -5.50
C LYS A 230 53.29 24.83 -4.44
N MET A 231 53.70 24.73 -3.17
CA MET A 231 53.11 25.41 -2.02
C MET A 231 53.49 26.89 -2.01
N ILE A 232 52.59 27.79 -1.54
CA ILE A 232 52.92 28.88 -0.59
C ILE A 232 51.70 29.19 0.30
N THR A 233 51.99 29.41 1.58
CA THR A 233 51.18 29.69 2.79
C THR A 233 50.59 31.10 2.89
N SER A 234 49.44 31.27 3.59
CA SER A 234 49.29 32.18 4.77
C SER A 234 47.82 32.43 5.19
N LEU A 235 47.60 32.43 6.52
CA LEU A 235 46.49 32.99 7.34
C LEU A 235 47.12 34.16 8.16
N PRO A 236 46.41 34.88 9.05
CA PRO A 236 45.02 35.39 9.10
C PRO A 236 44.99 36.90 9.51
N HIS A 237 43.81 37.51 9.70
CA HIS A 237 43.65 38.56 10.72
C HIS A 237 42.23 38.61 11.32
N THR A 238 42.22 38.97 12.60
CA THR A 238 41.20 38.88 13.65
C THR A 238 40.56 40.25 13.95
N ALA A 239 39.31 40.30 14.44
CA ALA A 239 38.76 41.28 15.43
C ALA A 239 37.29 40.91 15.74
N MET A 240 36.90 40.44 16.93
CA MET A 240 36.66 41.07 18.25
C MET A 240 35.36 41.91 18.41
N LYS A 241 34.41 41.32 19.17
CA LYS A 241 33.46 41.82 20.22
C LYS A 241 32.49 42.98 19.85
N VAL A 242 31.25 43.06 20.37
CA VAL A 242 30.86 43.28 21.78
C VAL A 242 29.42 42.77 22.10
N ASN A 243 29.17 42.41 23.36
CA ASN A 243 27.92 41.98 23.99
C ASN A 243 27.08 43.15 24.57
N SER A 244 25.79 42.89 24.84
CA SER A 244 25.07 43.20 26.09
C SER A 244 23.73 42.45 26.04
N ASP A 245 23.51 41.45 26.92
CA ASP A 245 22.74 41.53 28.18
C ASP A 245 21.22 41.65 28.00
N SER A 246 20.34 41.15 28.86
CA SER A 246 20.15 39.89 29.60
C SER A 246 18.72 39.99 30.21
N LEU A 247 18.17 38.86 30.69
CA LEU A 247 17.10 38.69 31.70
C LEU A 247 15.85 37.87 31.29
N VAL A 248 15.66 36.79 32.07
CA VAL A 248 14.49 35.88 32.26
C VAL A 248 13.87 36.26 33.66
N PRO A 249 12.77 35.68 34.26
CA PRO A 249 12.16 34.34 34.06
C PRO A 249 10.60 34.18 34.23
N SER A 250 10.12 32.99 33.83
CA SER A 250 9.13 32.05 34.48
C SER A 250 7.84 32.54 35.16
N VAL A 251 6.69 31.91 34.83
CA VAL A 251 5.74 31.31 35.81
C VAL A 251 4.96 30.11 35.20
N GLN A 252 4.83 29.02 35.96
CA GLN A 252 4.04 27.80 35.74
C GLN A 252 2.56 27.97 36.11
N SER A 253 1.65 27.21 35.47
CA SER A 253 0.46 26.68 36.16
C SER A 253 -0.01 25.35 35.54
N MET A 254 -0.43 24.45 36.41
CA MET A 254 -0.86 23.07 36.16
C MET A 254 -2.40 22.94 36.15
N GLN A 255 -2.87 21.71 35.84
CA GLN A 255 -4.23 21.11 35.90
C GLN A 255 -4.96 21.06 34.55
N SER A 256 -5.63 19.99 34.10
CA SER A 256 -5.67 18.53 34.33
C SER A 256 -6.54 17.96 33.17
N PRO A 257 -6.52 16.64 32.87
CA PRO A 257 -6.92 16.12 31.56
C PRO A 257 -8.37 15.57 31.51
N MET A 258 -9.05 15.74 30.36
CA MET A 258 -10.17 14.90 29.96
C MET A 258 -9.72 14.00 28.80
N GLY A 259 -9.72 12.69 29.04
CA GLY A 259 -9.22 11.67 28.12
C GLY A 259 -10.22 11.29 27.03
N ALA A 260 -9.74 11.23 25.79
CA ALA A 260 -10.36 10.54 24.67
C ALA A 260 -9.44 9.38 24.26
N MET A 261 -9.94 8.15 24.34
CA MET A 261 -9.21 6.93 24.01
C MET A 261 -8.85 6.90 22.52
N HIS A 262 -7.56 6.79 22.23
CA HIS A 262 -7.00 6.62 20.88
C HIS A 262 -6.81 5.13 20.57
N VAL A 263 -7.05 4.77 19.31
CA VAL A 263 -6.89 3.42 18.76
C VAL A 263 -5.39 3.13 18.63
N GLY A 264 -4.78 2.67 19.72
CA GLY A 264 -3.34 2.59 19.83
C GLY A 264 -2.81 1.59 20.83
N ASP A 265 -3.53 0.51 21.14
CA ASP A 265 -3.03 -0.54 22.02
C ASP A 265 -3.24 -1.93 21.42
N LEU A 266 -2.19 -2.45 20.78
CA LEU A 266 -1.97 -3.88 20.60
C LEU A 266 -0.55 -4.18 21.09
N PRO A 267 -0.36 -5.08 22.07
CA PRO A 267 0.95 -5.30 22.67
C PRO A 267 1.88 -6.06 21.71
N GLU A 268 3.04 -5.47 21.40
CA GLU A 268 4.21 -6.19 20.91
C GLU A 268 4.77 -7.02 22.08
N ARG A 269 4.68 -8.35 22.00
CA ARG A 269 5.31 -9.23 22.98
C ARG A 269 6.77 -9.48 22.61
N GLY A 270 7.64 -9.03 23.51
CA GLY A 270 9.07 -9.30 23.53
C GLY A 270 9.40 -10.78 23.70
N VAL A 271 10.61 -11.11 23.26
CA VAL A 271 11.24 -12.43 23.31
C VAL A 271 11.75 -12.69 24.73
N PRO A 272 11.50 -13.86 25.36
CA PRO A 272 12.17 -14.19 26.62
C PRO A 272 13.60 -14.69 26.36
N ARG A 273 14.53 -14.19 27.18
CA ARG A 273 15.93 -14.61 27.29
C ARG A 273 15.99 -15.93 28.06
N PRO A 274 16.91 -16.86 27.75
CA PRO A 274 17.09 -18.06 28.57
C PRO A 274 17.91 -17.70 29.82
N GLU A 275 17.36 -17.97 31.00
CA GLU A 275 18.14 -18.07 32.23
C GLU A 275 18.72 -19.48 32.32
N GLY A 276 20.03 -19.57 32.50
CA GLY A 276 20.71 -20.79 32.91
C GLY A 276 20.71 -20.90 34.43
N GLY A 277 20.84 -22.13 34.94
CA GLY A 277 21.14 -22.36 36.35
C GLY A 277 20.93 -23.81 36.78
N ALA A 278 22.07 -24.44 37.12
CA ALA A 278 22.30 -25.66 37.90
C ALA A 278 21.94 -27.02 37.27
#